data_AF-A0A959R4Y5-F1
#
_entry.id   AF-A0A959R4Y5-F1
#
_cell.length_a   1.000
_cell.length_b   1.000
_cell.length_c   1.000
_cell.angle_alpha   90.00
_cell.angle_beta   90.00
_cell.angle_gamma   90.00
#
_symmetry.space_group_name_H-M   'P 1'
#
loop_
_entity.id
_entity.type
_entity.pdbx_description
1 polymer ?
#
loop_
_entity_poly.entity_id
_entity_poly.type
_entity_poly.pdbx_seq_one_letter_code
_entity_poly.pdbx_strand_id
1 'polypeptide(L)'
;MEQLVKQIESLKEEIRAFNNGDAESFRIKYLGTKGLVKALMGEMKNVAAENKKQAGQLLNEFKLFTEARYDELKAASGNGQQATQSDMDLSLPADPMPLGSRHPISIVKNRIISIFKRLGFAVAEGPEIEDDFHNFTALNMPENHTARDMQDTF
;
A
#
# COMPACT_ATOMS: atom_id res chain seq x y z
N MET A 1 11.39 -53.38 -1.20
CA MET A 1 11.95 -52.43 -0.22
C MET A 1 13.18 -51.73 -0.77
N GLU A 2 14.22 -52.45 -1.18
CA GLU A 2 15.46 -51.84 -1.71
C GLU A 2 15.25 -50.91 -2.92
N GLN A 3 14.36 -51.25 -3.85
CA GLN A 3 14.07 -50.40 -5.02
C GLN A 3 13.39 -49.07 -4.64
N LEU A 4 12.49 -49.10 -3.66
CA LEU A 4 11.74 -47.91 -3.20
C LEU A 4 12.65 -46.96 -2.42
N VAL A 5 13.57 -47.51 -1.60
CA VAL A 5 14.59 -46.73 -0.88
C VAL A 5 15.55 -46.05 -1.87
N LYS A 6 16.08 -46.78 -2.86
CA LYS A 6 16.97 -46.21 -3.90
C LYS A 6 16.28 -45.11 -4.72
N GLN A 7 15.00 -45.29 -5.05
CA GLN A 7 14.22 -44.25 -5.75
C GLN A 7 14.06 -42.99 -4.90
N ILE A 8 13.71 -43.12 -3.61
CA ILE A 8 13.60 -41.97 -2.70
C ILE A 8 14.95 -41.24 -2.55
N GLU A 9 16.06 -41.97 -2.43
CA GLU A 9 17.40 -41.37 -2.33
C GLU A 9 17.79 -40.60 -3.59
N SER A 10 17.58 -41.17 -4.77
CA SER A 10 17.84 -40.47 -6.05
C SER A 10 17.03 -39.18 -6.19
N LEU A 11 15.77 -39.19 -5.75
CA LEU A 11 14.91 -38.00 -5.78
C LEU A 11 15.33 -36.96 -4.75
N LYS A 12 15.80 -37.38 -3.56
CA LYS A 12 16.37 -36.45 -2.58
C LYS A 12 17.61 -35.75 -3.13
N GLU A 13 18.47 -36.45 -3.88
CA GLU A 13 19.62 -35.84 -4.54
C GLU A 13 19.21 -34.87 -5.65
N GLU A 14 18.23 -35.23 -6.48
CA GLU A 14 17.71 -34.34 -7.52
C GLU A 14 17.08 -33.06 -6.93
N ILE A 15 16.33 -33.20 -5.84
CA ILE A 15 15.73 -32.06 -5.10
C ILE A 15 16.81 -31.15 -4.49
N ARG A 16 17.92 -31.71 -3.99
CA ARG A 16 19.05 -30.93 -3.48
C ARG A 16 19.78 -30.19 -4.60
N ALA A 17 19.93 -30.81 -5.77
CA ALA A 17 20.55 -30.20 -6.94
C ALA A 17 19.65 -29.17 -7.64
N PHE A 18 18.36 -29.12 -7.31
CA PHE A 18 17.43 -28.15 -7.88
C PHE A 18 17.71 -26.74 -7.32
N ASN A 19 18.42 -25.95 -8.13
CA ASN A 19 18.81 -24.57 -7.82
C ASN A 19 18.21 -23.53 -8.79
N ASN A 20 17.46 -23.98 -9.80
CA ASN A 20 16.90 -23.11 -10.83
C ASN A 20 15.57 -22.49 -10.38
N GLY A 21 15.68 -21.45 -9.54
CA GLY A 21 14.91 -20.18 -9.50
C GLY A 21 13.37 -20.14 -9.52
N ASP A 22 12.66 -21.19 -9.89
CA ASP A 22 11.22 -21.18 -10.07
C ASP A 22 10.54 -22.19 -9.14
N ALA A 23 10.09 -21.67 -7.99
CA ALA A 23 9.35 -22.42 -6.99
C ALA A 23 8.08 -23.09 -7.57
N GLU A 24 7.42 -22.49 -8.56
CA GLU A 24 6.22 -23.08 -9.17
C GLU A 24 6.56 -24.30 -10.03
N SER A 25 7.66 -24.26 -10.79
CA SER A 25 8.14 -25.44 -11.54
C SER A 25 8.45 -26.62 -10.61
N PHE A 26 9.06 -26.34 -9.45
CA PHE A 26 9.33 -27.33 -8.40
C PHE A 26 8.03 -27.90 -7.82
N ARG A 27 7.05 -27.03 -7.51
CA ARG A 27 5.74 -27.44 -7.00
C ARG A 27 5.02 -28.37 -7.95
N ILE A 28 4.99 -28.04 -9.24
CA ILE A 28 4.30 -28.84 -10.26
C ILE A 28 4.94 -30.22 -10.39
N LYS A 29 6.28 -30.29 -10.45
CA LYS A 29 7.02 -31.54 -10.65
C LYS A 29 6.93 -32.49 -9.45
N TYR A 30 7.08 -31.99 -8.23
CA TYR A 30 7.19 -32.84 -7.04
C TYR A 30 5.91 -32.91 -6.20
N LEU A 31 5.28 -31.76 -5.90
CA LEU A 31 4.13 -31.64 -4.99
C LEU A 31 2.76 -31.59 -5.69
N GLY A 32 2.73 -31.53 -7.03
CA GLY A 32 1.52 -31.41 -7.82
C GLY A 32 0.57 -32.61 -7.71
N THR A 33 -0.65 -32.47 -8.23
CA THR A 33 -1.66 -33.54 -8.24
C THR A 33 -1.25 -34.77 -9.06
N LYS A 34 -0.33 -34.60 -10.02
CA LYS A 34 0.38 -35.65 -10.76
C LYS A 34 1.88 -35.72 -10.40
N GLY A 35 2.26 -35.14 -9.26
CA GLY A 35 3.65 -35.02 -8.83
C GLY A 35 4.25 -36.35 -8.37
N LEU A 36 5.57 -36.43 -8.41
CA LEU A 36 6.34 -37.62 -8.08
C LEU A 36 6.06 -38.14 -6.66
N VAL A 37 5.86 -37.23 -5.70
CA VAL A 37 5.54 -37.59 -4.30
C VAL A 37 4.22 -38.37 -4.21
N LYS A 38 3.19 -37.95 -4.95
CA LYS A 38 1.87 -38.60 -4.93
C LYS A 38 1.87 -39.91 -5.73
N ALA A 39 2.65 -39.99 -6.80
CA ALA A 39 2.86 -41.22 -7.55
C ALA A 39 3.52 -42.30 -6.67
N LEU A 40 4.60 -41.95 -5.95
CA LEU A 40 5.29 -42.82 -4.99
C LEU A 40 4.39 -43.29 -3.84
N MET A 41 3.52 -42.42 -3.31
CA MET A 41 2.52 -42.83 -2.32
C MET A 41 1.48 -43.81 -2.90
N GLY A 42 1.16 -43.72 -4.19
CA GLY A 42 0.26 -44.64 -4.88
C GLY A 42 0.84 -46.06 -5.02
N GLU A 43 2.15 -46.16 -5.24
CA GLU A 43 2.89 -47.42 -5.34
C GLU A 43 2.98 -48.19 -4.01
N MET A 44 2.67 -47.52 -2.89
CA MET A 44 2.56 -48.16 -1.56
C MET A 44 1.54 -49.31 -1.52
N LYS A 45 0.55 -49.32 -2.43
CA LYS A 45 -0.41 -50.43 -2.57
C LYS A 45 0.24 -51.76 -2.96
N ASN A 46 1.40 -51.70 -3.62
CA ASN A 46 2.15 -52.86 -4.13
C ASN A 46 3.20 -53.37 -3.13
N VAL A 47 3.32 -52.76 -1.95
CA VAL A 47 4.28 -53.15 -0.91
C VAL A 47 3.72 -54.29 -0.05
N ALA A 48 4.53 -55.32 0.21
CA ALA A 48 4.18 -56.44 1.07
C ALA A 48 3.77 -55.97 2.48
N ALA A 49 2.77 -56.62 3.08
CA ALA A 49 2.12 -56.18 4.33
C ALA A 49 3.10 -55.94 5.49
N GLU A 50 4.15 -56.75 5.60
CA GLU A 50 5.19 -56.65 6.63
C GLU A 50 6.03 -55.36 6.51
N ASN A 51 6.18 -54.84 5.30
CA ASN A 51 7.03 -53.70 4.98
C ASN A 51 6.26 -52.38 4.84
N LYS A 52 4.91 -52.42 4.91
CA LYS A 52 4.06 -51.22 4.74
C LYS A 52 4.31 -50.16 5.82
N LYS A 53 4.60 -50.56 7.06
CA LYS A 53 4.86 -49.63 8.16
C LYS A 53 6.14 -48.82 7.95
N GLN A 54 7.23 -49.48 7.55
CA GLN A 54 8.52 -48.82 7.29
C GLN A 54 8.47 -47.97 6.02
N ALA A 55 7.85 -48.47 4.95
CA ALA A 55 7.68 -47.72 3.70
C ALA A 55 6.83 -46.44 3.91
N GLY A 56 5.78 -46.50 4.73
CA GLY A 56 4.95 -45.33 5.04
C GLY A 56 5.70 -44.25 5.82
N GLN A 57 6.59 -44.63 6.74
CA GLN A 57 7.44 -43.68 7.46
C GLN A 57 8.42 -42.98 6.52
N LEU A 58 9.13 -43.73 5.66
CA LEU A 58 10.06 -43.18 4.68
C LEU A 58 9.39 -42.23 3.68
N LEU A 59 8.17 -42.55 3.23
CA LEU A 59 7.39 -41.71 2.32
C LEU A 59 6.95 -40.40 2.99
N ASN A 60 6.54 -40.44 4.26
CA ASN A 60 6.19 -39.23 5.01
C ASN A 60 7.41 -38.33 5.24
N GLU A 61 8.57 -38.91 5.59
CA GLU A 61 9.82 -38.15 5.70
C GLU A 61 10.22 -37.50 4.37
N PHE A 62 10.08 -38.23 3.26
CA PHE A 62 10.35 -37.69 1.92
C PHE A 62 9.39 -36.54 1.57
N LYS A 63 8.11 -36.67 1.91
CA LYS A 63 7.10 -35.61 1.73
C LYS A 63 7.50 -34.34 2.49
N LEU A 64 7.81 -34.46 3.78
CA LEU A 64 8.23 -33.34 4.63
C LEU A 64 9.52 -32.68 4.10
N PHE A 65 10.49 -33.47 3.66
CA PHE A 65 11.72 -32.95 3.04
C PHE A 65 11.44 -32.13 1.78
N THR A 66 10.52 -32.60 0.94
CA THR A 66 10.15 -31.92 -0.31
C THR A 66 9.36 -30.63 -0.03
N GLU A 67 8.46 -30.64 0.95
CA GLU A 67 7.73 -29.46 1.41
C GLU A 67 8.69 -28.39 1.98
N ALA A 68 9.63 -28.78 2.83
CA ALA A 68 10.63 -27.87 3.37
C ALA A 68 11.49 -27.21 2.28
N ARG A 69 11.91 -27.97 1.27
CA ARG A 69 12.69 -27.42 0.15
C ARG A 69 11.88 -26.46 -0.72
N TYR A 70 10.58 -26.72 -0.90
CA TYR A 70 9.70 -25.80 -1.60
C TYR A 70 9.55 -24.47 -0.85
N ASP A 71 9.39 -24.51 0.47
CA ASP A 71 9.29 -23.30 1.29
C ASP A 71 10.59 -22.47 1.24
N GLU A 72 11.77 -23.11 1.25
CA GLU A 72 13.06 -22.45 1.03
C GLU A 72 13.12 -21.74 -0.33
N LEU A 73 12.72 -22.43 -1.41
CA LEU A 73 12.71 -21.86 -2.76
C LEU A 73 11.73 -20.69 -2.87
N LYS A 74 10.55 -20.80 -2.26
CA LYS A 74 9.54 -19.75 -2.24
C LYS A 74 10.05 -18.50 -1.49
N ALA A 75 10.73 -18.68 -0.37
CA ALA A 75 11.34 -17.58 0.38
C ALA A 75 12.45 -16.89 -0.44
N ALA A 76 13.26 -17.66 -1.17
CA ALA A 76 14.28 -17.12 -2.05
C ALA A 76 13.71 -16.35 -3.26
N SER A 77 12.63 -16.84 -3.87
CA SER A 77 11.96 -16.16 -5.00
C SER A 77 11.19 -14.91 -4.55
N GLY A 78 10.64 -14.88 -3.33
CA GLY A 78 9.88 -13.74 -2.80
C GLY A 78 10.70 -12.49 -2.48
N ASN A 79 12.01 -12.65 -2.23
CA ASN A 79 12.90 -11.53 -1.91
C ASN A 79 13.67 -10.96 -3.13
N GLY A 80 13.62 -11.63 -4.29
CA GLY A 80 14.39 -11.24 -5.48
C GLY A 80 13.68 -10.30 -6.46
N GLN A 81 12.39 -10.01 -6.25
CA GLN A 81 11.60 -9.12 -7.09
C GLN A 81 11.18 -7.83 -6.38
N GLN A 82 11.75 -7.52 -5.21
CA GLN A 82 11.66 -6.17 -4.68
C GLN A 82 12.65 -5.31 -5.46
N ALA A 83 12.10 -4.70 -6.51
CA ALA A 83 12.67 -3.61 -7.28
C ALA A 83 14.16 -3.80 -7.57
N THR A 84 14.49 -4.17 -8.82
CA THR A 84 15.57 -3.44 -9.47
C THR A 84 15.26 -1.99 -9.21
N GLN A 85 15.96 -1.41 -8.23
CA GLN A 85 15.88 -0.04 -7.83
C GLN A 85 16.31 0.67 -9.10
N SER A 86 15.33 0.99 -9.94
CA SER A 86 15.54 1.73 -11.15
C SER A 86 16.32 2.95 -10.69
N ASP A 87 17.45 3.19 -11.33
CA ASP A 87 18.32 4.34 -11.16
C ASP A 87 17.54 5.61 -11.56
N MET A 88 16.47 5.89 -10.82
CA MET A 88 15.45 6.90 -11.07
C MET A 88 15.77 8.05 -10.14
N ASP A 89 16.08 9.19 -10.75
CA ASP A 89 16.37 10.40 -10.02
C ASP A 89 15.11 10.91 -9.31
N LEU A 90 15.07 10.69 -7.98
CA LEU A 90 13.98 11.13 -7.10
C LEU A 90 13.90 12.65 -6.94
N SER A 91 14.89 13.40 -7.43
CA SER A 91 14.88 14.86 -7.43
C SER A 91 14.19 15.46 -8.65
N LEU A 92 13.84 14.63 -9.66
CA LEU A 92 13.12 15.09 -10.83
C LEU A 92 11.79 15.75 -10.45
N PRO A 93 11.48 16.93 -11.02
CA PRO A 93 10.20 17.57 -10.77
C PRO A 93 9.08 16.69 -11.33
N ALA A 94 8.04 16.51 -10.53
CA ALA A 94 6.80 15.91 -10.98
C ALA A 94 6.08 16.83 -11.98
N ASP A 95 5.07 16.29 -12.66
CA ASP A 95 4.21 17.09 -13.54
C ASP A 95 3.58 18.26 -12.76
N PRO A 96 3.61 19.49 -13.32
CA PRO A 96 3.13 20.67 -12.62
C PRO A 96 1.62 20.60 -12.41
N MET A 97 1.20 20.54 -11.14
CA MET A 97 -0.19 20.69 -10.75
C MET A 97 -0.42 22.14 -10.29
N PRO A 98 -1.24 22.94 -10.99
CA PRO A 98 -1.43 24.34 -10.64
C PRO A 98 -2.11 24.46 -9.27
N LEU A 99 -1.46 25.19 -8.35
CA LEU A 99 -2.05 25.57 -7.08
C LEU A 99 -2.81 26.90 -7.23
N GLY A 100 -3.98 26.99 -6.60
CA GLY A 100 -4.70 28.26 -6.49
C GLY A 100 -3.94 29.26 -5.60
N SER A 101 -4.23 30.55 -5.78
CA SER A 101 -3.68 31.63 -4.96
C SER A 101 -4.78 32.44 -4.28
N ARG A 102 -4.49 32.99 -3.09
CA ARG A 102 -5.44 33.87 -2.39
C ARG A 102 -5.36 35.29 -2.94
N HIS A 103 -6.50 35.98 -2.99
CA HIS A 103 -6.53 37.39 -3.38
C HIS A 103 -5.73 38.25 -2.36
N PRO A 104 -4.91 39.23 -2.81
CA PRO A 104 -4.10 40.06 -1.92
C PRO A 104 -4.90 40.76 -0.81
N ILE A 105 -6.10 41.28 -1.14
CA ILE A 105 -6.99 41.93 -0.14
C ILE A 105 -7.38 40.94 0.96
N SER A 106 -7.68 39.68 0.63
CA SER A 106 -8.02 38.67 1.62
C SER A 106 -6.83 38.33 2.52
N ILE A 107 -5.60 38.35 1.99
CA ILE A 107 -4.38 38.14 2.77
C ILE A 107 -4.23 39.27 3.80
N VAL A 108 -4.39 40.52 3.37
CA VAL A 108 -4.29 41.69 4.25
C VAL A 108 -5.44 41.72 5.28
N LYS A 109 -6.69 41.51 4.85
CA LYS A 109 -7.87 41.42 5.76
C LYS A 109 -7.62 40.39 6.86
N ASN A 110 -7.18 39.18 6.50
CA ASN A 110 -6.91 38.12 7.47
C ASN A 110 -5.75 38.45 8.41
N ARG A 111 -4.70 39.14 7.93
CA ARG A 111 -3.60 39.59 8.78
C ARG A 111 -4.07 40.61 9.81
N ILE A 112 -4.90 41.57 9.41
CA ILE A 112 -5.49 42.56 10.33
C ILE A 112 -6.36 41.85 11.38
N ILE A 113 -7.28 40.98 10.94
CA ILE A 113 -8.15 40.19 11.83
C ILE A 113 -7.32 39.41 12.86
N SER A 114 -6.22 38.77 12.43
CA SER A 114 -5.34 37.99 13.31
C SER A 114 -4.67 38.85 14.41
N ILE A 115 -4.37 40.13 14.13
CA ILE A 115 -3.82 41.04 15.13
C ILE A 115 -4.88 41.33 16.21
N PHE A 116 -6.06 41.79 15.82
CA PHE A 116 -7.11 42.18 16.77
C PHE A 116 -7.71 41.00 17.52
N LYS A 117 -7.80 39.82 16.90
CA LYS A 117 -8.23 38.60 17.59
C LYS A 117 -7.32 38.24 18.77
N ARG A 118 -6.01 38.49 18.67
CA ARG A 118 -5.06 38.28 19.78
C ARG A 118 -5.25 39.26 20.92
N LEU A 119 -5.89 40.40 20.66
CA LEU A 119 -6.25 41.40 21.66
C LEU A 119 -7.63 41.15 22.30
N GLY A 120 -8.31 40.07 21.91
CA GLY A 120 -9.63 39.70 22.45
C GLY A 120 -10.83 40.26 21.68
N PHE A 121 -10.63 40.90 20.54
CA PHE A 121 -11.74 41.38 19.70
C PHE A 121 -12.38 40.23 18.91
N ALA A 122 -13.69 40.32 18.73
CA ALA A 122 -14.46 39.42 17.86
C ALA A 122 -14.65 40.05 16.45
N VAL A 123 -14.85 39.20 15.44
CA VAL A 123 -15.18 39.65 14.08
C VAL A 123 -16.69 39.73 13.95
N ALA A 124 -17.19 40.87 13.47
CA ALA A 124 -18.58 41.07 13.09
C ALA A 124 -18.64 41.44 11.60
N GLU A 125 -19.62 40.90 10.89
CA GLU A 125 -19.93 41.24 9.49
C GLU A 125 -21.40 41.67 9.41
N GLY A 126 -21.71 42.55 8.47
CA GLY A 126 -23.03 43.12 8.24
C GLY A 126 -23.39 43.11 6.75
N PRO A 127 -24.62 43.52 6.39
CA PRO A 127 -25.03 43.61 5.00
C PRO A 127 -24.25 44.71 4.25
N GLU A 128 -24.09 44.54 2.93
CA GLU A 128 -23.43 45.55 2.08
C GLU A 128 -24.39 46.69 1.69
N ILE A 129 -25.69 46.41 1.65
CA ILE A 129 -26.74 47.42 1.44
C ILE A 129 -27.34 47.76 2.81
N GLU A 130 -27.22 49.03 3.19
CA GLU A 130 -27.63 49.54 4.50
C GLU A 130 -28.70 50.64 4.38
N ASP A 131 -29.42 50.89 5.46
CA ASP A 131 -30.39 52.00 5.54
C ASP A 131 -29.73 53.32 6.00
N ASP A 132 -30.45 54.44 5.82
CA ASP A 132 -29.97 55.78 6.22
C ASP A 132 -29.67 55.86 7.72
N PHE A 133 -30.42 55.11 8.53
CA PHE A 133 -30.27 55.17 9.97
C PHE A 133 -28.93 54.58 10.42
N HIS A 134 -28.58 53.39 9.97
CA HIS A 134 -27.36 52.69 10.37
C HIS A 134 -26.11 53.30 9.74
N ASN A 135 -26.21 53.81 8.51
CA ASN A 135 -25.05 54.39 7.82
C ASN A 135 -24.78 55.86 8.21
N PHE A 136 -25.80 56.62 8.63
CA PHE A 136 -25.65 58.06 8.92
C PHE A 136 -26.26 58.52 10.24
N THR A 137 -27.56 58.31 10.46
CA THR A 137 -28.27 58.93 11.60
C THR A 137 -27.72 58.47 12.95
N ALA A 138 -27.48 57.16 13.11
CA ALA A 138 -26.92 56.57 14.32
C ALA A 138 -25.45 56.97 14.56
N LEU A 139 -24.74 57.40 13.52
CA LEU A 139 -23.34 57.87 13.57
C LEU A 139 -23.24 59.39 13.77
N ASN A 140 -24.32 60.04 14.22
CA ASN A 140 -24.38 61.48 14.52
C ASN A 140 -24.14 62.39 13.30
N MET A 141 -24.53 61.95 12.10
CA MET A 141 -24.55 62.79 10.90
C MET A 141 -25.99 63.23 10.62
N PRO A 142 -26.38 64.52 10.76
CA PRO A 142 -27.74 64.98 10.44
C PRO A 142 -28.02 65.01 8.93
N GLU A 143 -29.29 65.11 8.51
CA GLU A 143 -29.70 65.09 7.09
C GLU A 143 -28.97 66.10 6.21
N ASN A 144 -28.67 67.29 6.73
CA ASN A 144 -27.97 68.35 6.00
C ASN A 144 -26.44 68.27 6.07
N HIS A 145 -25.89 67.15 6.55
CA HIS A 145 -24.44 66.98 6.67
C HIS A 145 -23.80 66.74 5.30
N THR A 146 -22.70 67.43 4.99
CA THR A 146 -22.03 67.32 3.68
C THR A 146 -21.54 65.90 3.36
N ALA A 147 -21.31 65.06 4.37
CA ALA A 147 -20.93 63.65 4.17
C ALA A 147 -22.10 62.73 3.78
N ARG A 148 -23.36 63.21 3.80
CA ARG A 148 -24.53 62.48 3.27
C ARG A 148 -24.79 62.79 1.79
N ASP A 149 -24.00 63.67 1.18
CA ASP A 149 -24.24 64.08 -0.19
C ASP A 149 -24.13 62.88 -1.14
N MET A 150 -25.12 62.75 -2.04
CA MET A 150 -25.40 61.53 -2.80
C MET A 150 -24.37 61.22 -3.89
N GLN A 151 -23.34 62.06 -4.07
CA GLN A 151 -22.39 61.90 -5.17
C GLN A 151 -21.53 60.63 -5.06
N ASP A 152 -21.31 60.13 -3.83
CA ASP A 152 -20.49 58.95 -3.55
C ASP A 152 -21.24 57.83 -2.77
N THR A 153 -22.56 57.94 -2.62
CA THR A 153 -23.41 56.88 -2.03
C THR A 153 -24.21 56.21 -3.15
N PHE A 154 -24.06 54.89 -3.30
CA PHE A 154 -24.66 54.09 -4.38
C PHE A 154 -25.85 53.24 -3.93
#